data_AF-A0A388SMJ4-F1
#
_entry.id   AF-A0A388SMJ4-F1
#
_cell.length_a   1.000
_cell.length_b   1.000
_cell.length_c   1.000
_cell.angle_alpha   90.00
_cell.angle_beta   90.00
_cell.angle_gamma   90.00
#
_symmetry.space_group_name_H-M   'P 1'
#
loop_
_entity.id
_entity.type
_entity.pdbx_description
1 polymer ?
#
loop_
_entity_poly.entity_id
_entity_poly.type
_entity_poly.pdbx_seq_one_letter_code
_entity_poly.pdbx_strand_id
1 'polypeptide(L)'
;MHDTNDSPAGRPERDAESRSERAPRSERPDRPARSDRPARTDKDGQFARSPRSGQGRPPSGQSLVESIMDIDKDIIRLLAKRARLFQKVRGSRRPGVSSAPARDTVAEKQLREAWEAAAARVSRDPRFVRQLFALLQEVEIQERSPEGEVRPSFNLAPPRRPVSINIYGPLASRPTRLWVALAAAAGAEATLEGAMLGDHLIDAVKALNQAGAHLSWEGDAIVRSKGGDPLDFTDKVIYAGDDSLNFHLLAALSLGAVGKVKFTGGPALKMADTTALRQFLPQLGARLAPVVPKSSGLPVRLECSGVLPDEVRIPAELPADALTALLLAAPFWNAAITLHCAAHPSAGDCIAEVLPLLRACKADVATLGETGDAALSVRVTPVPAAKLRLPKATAMGIDPLVAAVVLAMPAFTGGEARLSGTWDATQPHAAQVLDLLRASGLNVTVDAKGVAAKPLTKPSVHGAPAPTAPLDASTLPLDYAPLALALAAATARAAKVEAVPAPRMPEGLDAVTVESFVAQLGFSLAPIAEDAESTQDPGQPMLRAVVPAGSRAPANGAPWASPTVHWTFGLALGALLRPGLHLSNPGNVTELMPGFWALYNGLPSPENAPRKPQEQKNEGAKPARRRIIAE
;
A
#
# COMPACT_ATOMS: atom_id res chain seq x y z
N MET A 1 42.96 55.32 17.58
CA MET A 1 44.22 55.99 17.97
C MET A 1 45.22 54.89 18.27
N HIS A 2 46.31 54.82 17.48
CA HIS A 2 47.57 54.07 17.65
C HIS A 2 47.52 52.55 18.00
N ASP A 3 48.28 51.66 17.35
CA ASP A 3 49.75 51.61 17.13
C ASP A 3 50.51 51.48 18.46
N THR A 4 51.54 50.65 18.66
CA THR A 4 52.36 49.79 17.77
C THR A 4 53.19 48.81 18.63
N ASN A 5 53.77 47.76 18.03
CA ASN A 5 55.01 47.02 18.44
C ASN A 5 55.07 46.38 19.87
N ASP A 6 55.69 45.22 20.08
CA ASP A 6 57.10 44.94 19.77
C ASP A 6 57.45 43.45 19.57
N SER A 7 58.63 43.21 18.98
CA SER A 7 59.35 41.92 18.86
C SER A 7 60.53 41.90 19.89
N PRO A 8 61.56 41.00 19.92
CA PRO A 8 62.02 40.00 18.94
C PRO A 8 62.69 38.70 19.50
N ALA A 9 63.55 38.09 18.68
CA ALA A 9 64.56 37.02 18.95
C ALA A 9 64.09 35.55 18.96
N GLY A 10 64.81 34.59 18.34
CA GLY A 10 66.03 34.68 17.53
C GLY A 10 66.38 33.36 16.79
N ARG A 11 67.32 33.44 15.82
CA ARG A 11 67.97 32.32 15.09
C ARG A 11 69.42 32.13 15.60
N PRO A 12 70.03 30.93 15.48
CA PRO A 12 70.82 30.52 14.28
C PRO A 12 70.52 29.06 13.84
N GLU A 13 70.61 28.61 12.58
CA GLU A 13 71.64 28.74 11.53
C GLU A 13 72.87 27.83 11.74
N ARG A 14 73.08 26.89 10.80
CA ARG A 14 74.38 26.26 10.44
C ARG A 14 74.26 25.44 9.15
N ASP A 15 75.31 25.52 8.34
CA ASP A 15 75.35 25.10 6.93
C ASP A 15 76.05 23.76 6.65
N ALA A 16 76.05 23.43 5.35
CA ALA A 16 77.18 22.90 4.57
C ALA A 16 77.25 21.38 4.22
N GLU A 17 77.09 21.13 2.90
CA GLU A 17 77.93 20.29 2.02
C GLU A 17 78.12 18.78 2.34
N SER A 18 78.03 17.85 1.38
CA SER A 18 78.92 17.77 0.19
C SER A 18 78.52 16.64 -0.80
N ARG A 19 79.27 16.49 -1.91
CA ARG A 19 78.97 15.68 -3.12
C ARG A 19 79.55 14.24 -3.14
N SER A 20 78.93 13.34 -3.93
CA SER A 20 79.53 12.50 -5.02
C SER A 20 78.48 11.47 -5.48
N GLU A 21 78.16 11.19 -6.75
CA GLU A 21 78.85 10.85 -8.02
C GLU A 21 78.93 9.34 -8.37
N ARG A 22 78.29 9.00 -9.52
CA ARG A 22 78.53 7.88 -10.47
C ARG A 22 78.12 6.41 -10.14
N ALA A 23 77.61 5.76 -11.20
CA ALA A 23 77.39 4.32 -11.36
C ALA A 23 78.53 3.68 -12.18
N PRO A 24 78.57 2.33 -12.36
CA PRO A 24 78.12 1.75 -13.64
C PRO A 24 77.46 0.35 -13.56
N ARG A 25 77.21 -0.27 -14.73
CA ARG A 25 76.49 -1.55 -14.97
C ARG A 25 77.41 -2.76 -15.24
N SER A 26 76.91 -3.95 -14.91
CA SER A 26 77.17 -5.29 -15.48
C SER A 26 76.06 -6.26 -14.99
N GLU A 27 75.72 -7.42 -15.58
CA GLU A 27 76.03 -7.97 -16.91
C GLU A 27 74.79 -8.74 -17.48
N ARG A 28 74.85 -10.08 -17.66
CA ARG A 28 73.86 -11.00 -18.29
C ARG A 28 74.09 -12.45 -17.74
N PRO A 29 73.40 -13.55 -18.17
CA PRO A 29 72.43 -13.77 -19.27
C PRO A 29 71.11 -14.46 -18.77
N ASP A 30 70.25 -15.20 -19.50
CA ASP A 30 70.15 -15.58 -20.93
C ASP A 30 68.67 -15.82 -21.38
N ARG A 31 68.44 -16.60 -22.46
CA ARG A 31 67.15 -16.96 -23.07
C ARG A 31 67.21 -18.37 -23.69
N PRO A 32 66.06 -19.00 -24.02
CA PRO A 32 65.77 -19.19 -25.45
C PRO A 32 64.33 -18.83 -25.87
N ALA A 33 64.11 -18.74 -27.18
CA ALA A 33 62.82 -18.51 -27.84
C ALA A 33 62.11 -19.86 -28.16
N ARG A 34 60.92 -19.96 -28.78
CA ARG A 34 60.23 -19.09 -29.77
C ARG A 34 58.78 -19.60 -30.01
N SER A 35 57.90 -18.73 -30.54
CA SER A 35 56.64 -19.04 -31.30
C SER A 35 55.53 -19.87 -30.57
N ASP A 36 54.23 -19.55 -30.62
CA ASP A 36 53.46 -18.69 -31.54
C ASP A 36 52.36 -17.84 -30.84
N ARG A 37 51.89 -16.79 -31.55
CA ARG A 37 50.65 -16.04 -31.27
C ARG A 37 49.79 -16.04 -32.54
N PRO A 38 48.46 -15.99 -32.38
CA PRO A 38 47.73 -14.89 -33.03
C PRO A 38 47.16 -13.87 -32.04
N ALA A 39 46.78 -12.71 -32.55
CA ALA A 39 46.42 -11.52 -31.78
C ALA A 39 45.22 -11.71 -30.84
N ARG A 40 45.37 -11.21 -29.59
CA ARG A 40 44.25 -10.71 -28.79
C ARG A 40 44.23 -9.19 -28.93
N THR A 41 43.07 -8.63 -29.23
CA THR A 41 42.80 -7.19 -29.09
C THR A 41 42.79 -6.81 -27.62
N ASP A 42 43.54 -5.78 -27.25
CA ASP A 42 43.61 -5.32 -25.87
C ASP A 42 42.26 -4.79 -25.38
N LYS A 43 41.80 -5.32 -24.25
CA LYS A 43 40.78 -4.69 -23.41
C LYS A 43 41.53 -3.86 -22.38
N ASP A 44 41.40 -2.54 -22.45
CA ASP A 44 41.86 -1.65 -21.38
C ASP A 44 41.08 -1.91 -20.09
N GLY A 45 41.70 -2.69 -19.22
CA GLY A 45 41.17 -3.11 -17.92
C GLY A 45 41.96 -2.53 -16.76
N GLN A 46 42.20 -1.21 -16.74
CA GLN A 46 42.73 -0.54 -15.56
C GLN A 46 41.60 0.09 -14.74
N PHE A 47 41.23 -0.60 -13.65
CA PHE A 47 40.39 -0.03 -12.59
C PHE A 47 41.13 1.13 -11.91
N ALA A 48 40.84 2.36 -12.35
CA ALA A 48 41.27 3.56 -11.65
C ALA A 48 40.67 3.56 -10.23
N ARG A 49 41.54 3.60 -9.22
CA ARG A 49 41.12 3.75 -7.80
C ARG A 49 40.39 5.08 -7.64
N SER A 50 39.17 5.05 -7.13
CA SER A 50 38.39 6.26 -6.82
C SER A 50 39.16 7.18 -5.86
N PRO A 51 39.22 8.50 -6.10
CA PRO A 51 39.82 9.45 -5.18
C PRO A 51 39.10 9.48 -3.83
N ARG A 52 39.81 9.88 -2.76
CA ARG A 52 39.19 10.13 -1.45
C ARG A 52 38.25 11.33 -1.53
N SER A 53 37.09 11.20 -0.89
CA SER A 53 36.07 12.25 -0.79
C SER A 53 36.52 13.41 0.11
N GLY A 54 36.52 14.62 -0.44
CA GLY A 54 36.73 15.88 0.30
C GLY A 54 37.78 16.76 -0.36
N GLN A 55 37.35 17.95 -0.83
CA GLN A 55 38.15 18.93 -1.59
C GLN A 55 38.49 18.50 -3.03
N GLY A 56 37.49 18.60 -3.91
CA GLY A 56 37.69 18.73 -5.36
C GLY A 56 37.00 20.00 -5.85
N ARG A 57 37.78 20.96 -6.36
CA ARG A 57 37.24 22.00 -7.27
C ARG A 57 36.79 21.27 -8.54
N PRO A 58 35.66 21.61 -9.18
CA PRO A 58 35.23 20.91 -10.39
C PRO A 58 36.38 20.87 -11.42
N PRO A 59 36.61 19.73 -12.10
CA PRO A 59 37.55 19.62 -13.20
C PRO A 59 37.38 20.79 -14.18
N SER A 60 38.48 21.39 -14.62
CA SER A 60 38.44 22.58 -15.47
C SER A 60 37.68 22.31 -16.77
N GLY A 61 36.45 22.84 -16.88
CA GLY A 61 35.55 22.64 -18.00
C GLY A 61 34.25 21.89 -17.65
N GLN A 62 34.14 21.23 -16.50
CA GLN A 62 32.91 20.57 -16.07
C GLN A 62 31.87 21.61 -15.62
N SER A 63 30.63 21.48 -16.09
CA SER A 63 29.54 22.38 -15.71
C SER A 63 29.08 22.15 -14.26
N LEU A 64 28.42 23.15 -13.68
CA LEU A 64 27.79 23.02 -12.37
C LEU A 64 26.71 21.93 -12.35
N VAL A 65 25.99 21.73 -13.47
CA VAL A 65 24.97 20.68 -13.61
C VAL A 65 25.59 19.30 -13.58
N GLU A 66 26.65 19.06 -14.36
CA GLU A 66 27.38 17.77 -14.33
C GLU A 66 27.99 17.49 -12.96
N SER A 67 28.49 18.52 -12.27
CA SER A 67 29.00 18.41 -10.91
C SER A 67 27.91 17.98 -9.92
N ILE A 68 26.68 18.50 -10.06
CA ILE A 68 25.50 18.06 -9.29
C ILE A 68 25.13 16.62 -9.65
N MET A 69 25.09 16.26 -10.93
CA MET A 69 24.80 14.89 -11.38
C MET A 69 25.82 13.86 -10.83
N ASP A 70 27.09 14.24 -10.67
CA ASP A 70 28.10 13.38 -10.04
C ASP A 70 27.89 13.25 -8.52
N ILE A 71 27.48 14.32 -7.84
CA ILE A 71 27.04 14.28 -6.44
C ILE A 71 25.80 13.39 -6.28
N ASP A 72 24.81 13.47 -7.17
CA ASP A 72 23.59 12.65 -7.12
C ASP A 72 23.90 11.15 -7.29
N LYS A 73 24.84 10.79 -8.18
CA LYS A 73 25.33 9.40 -8.31
C LYS A 73 25.93 8.90 -6.99
N ASP A 74 26.69 9.74 -6.29
CA ASP A 74 27.28 9.38 -4.99
C ASP A 74 26.25 9.33 -3.86
N ILE A 75 25.25 10.22 -3.85
CA ILE A 75 24.09 10.12 -2.96
C ILE A 75 23.39 8.77 -3.18
N ILE A 76 23.05 8.40 -4.40
CA ILE A 76 22.38 7.12 -4.73
C ILE A 76 23.22 5.92 -4.26
N ARG A 77 24.55 5.95 -4.45
CA ARG A 77 25.47 4.91 -3.93
C ARG A 77 25.45 4.81 -2.40
N LEU A 78 25.43 5.94 -1.71
CA LEU A 78 25.35 6.00 -0.24
C LEU A 78 23.99 5.53 0.28
N LEU A 79 22.89 5.87 -0.40
CA LEU A 79 21.55 5.35 -0.12
C LEU A 79 21.51 3.83 -0.25
N ALA A 80 22.03 3.26 -1.34
CA ALA A 80 22.12 1.82 -1.55
C ALA A 80 22.94 1.12 -0.44
N LYS A 81 24.08 1.71 -0.05
CA LYS A 81 24.91 1.20 1.05
C LYS A 81 24.18 1.26 2.40
N ARG A 82 23.48 2.36 2.68
CA ARG A 82 22.67 2.57 3.90
C ARG A 82 21.56 1.53 3.99
N ALA A 83 20.75 1.38 2.95
CA ALA A 83 19.64 0.43 2.90
C ALA A 83 20.11 -1.02 3.15
N ARG A 84 21.19 -1.45 2.51
CA ARG A 84 21.80 -2.78 2.73
C ARG A 84 22.25 -2.99 4.18
N LEU A 85 22.89 -2.00 4.80
CA LEU A 85 23.30 -2.09 6.21
C LEU A 85 22.08 -2.12 7.14
N PHE A 86 21.05 -1.33 6.84
CA PHE A 86 19.82 -1.28 7.61
C PHE A 86 19.03 -2.59 7.54
N GLN A 87 18.94 -3.22 6.36
CA GLN A 87 18.38 -4.56 6.20
C GLN A 87 19.20 -5.63 6.94
N LYS A 88 20.53 -5.52 7.02
CA LYS A 88 21.34 -6.43 7.86
C LYS A 88 21.07 -6.26 9.35
N VAL A 89 20.81 -5.04 9.82
CA VAL A 89 20.38 -4.79 11.22
C VAL A 89 19.02 -5.45 11.47
N ARG A 90 17.99 -5.17 10.64
CA ARG A 90 16.66 -5.78 10.74
C ARG A 90 16.67 -7.33 10.59
N GLY A 91 17.52 -7.84 9.70
CA GLY A 91 17.61 -9.25 9.33
C GLY A 91 18.44 -10.14 10.27
N SER A 92 19.13 -9.56 11.27
CA SER A 92 19.94 -10.30 12.25
C SER A 92 19.14 -11.13 13.29
N ARG A 93 17.88 -11.47 12.96
CA ARG A 93 16.96 -12.28 13.76
C ARG A 93 17.37 -13.76 13.73
N ARG A 94 17.31 -14.43 14.88
CA ARG A 94 17.28 -15.90 14.93
C ARG A 94 15.83 -16.38 14.74
N PRO A 95 15.56 -17.42 13.92
CA PRO A 95 14.25 -18.04 13.86
C PRO A 95 13.82 -18.54 15.26
N GLY A 96 12.55 -18.33 15.62
CA GLY A 96 11.95 -18.90 16.83
C GLY A 96 11.97 -18.05 18.11
N VAL A 97 12.49 -16.81 18.09
CA VAL A 97 12.39 -15.89 19.26
C VAL A 97 11.36 -14.79 18.97
N SER A 98 10.19 -14.89 19.58
CA SER A 98 9.06 -13.95 19.41
C SER A 98 9.18 -12.65 20.24
N SER A 99 10.23 -12.50 21.04
CA SER A 99 10.43 -11.37 21.95
C SER A 99 11.54 -10.42 21.48
N ALA A 100 11.14 -9.24 20.99
CA ALA A 100 11.56 -7.93 21.54
C ALA A 100 11.44 -6.78 20.51
N PRO A 101 10.31 -6.05 20.42
CA PRO A 101 10.28 -4.73 19.78
C PRO A 101 11.27 -3.73 20.43
N ALA A 102 11.74 -4.01 21.65
CA ALA A 102 12.71 -3.18 22.36
C ALA A 102 14.03 -2.97 21.61
N ARG A 103 14.65 -4.01 21.02
CA ARG A 103 15.96 -3.87 20.34
C ARG A 103 15.87 -3.00 19.08
N ASP A 104 14.84 -3.21 18.26
CA ASP A 104 14.59 -2.38 17.07
C ASP A 104 14.36 -0.91 17.48
N THR A 105 13.60 -0.64 18.55
CA THR A 105 13.41 0.75 19.02
C THR A 105 14.67 1.41 19.59
N VAL A 106 15.59 0.66 20.20
CA VAL A 106 16.87 1.21 20.70
C VAL A 106 17.80 1.53 19.53
N ALA A 107 17.95 0.62 18.57
CA ALA A 107 18.76 0.86 17.37
C ALA A 107 18.19 2.00 16.51
N GLU A 108 16.86 2.06 16.31
CA GLU A 108 16.21 3.16 15.57
C GLU A 108 16.40 4.50 16.30
N LYS A 109 16.31 4.52 17.64
CA LYS A 109 16.58 5.72 18.44
C LYS A 109 18.03 6.20 18.28
N GLN A 110 19.01 5.32 18.42
CA GLN A 110 20.43 5.66 18.26
C GLN A 110 20.74 6.19 16.84
N LEU A 111 20.20 5.53 15.81
CA LEU A 111 20.35 5.99 14.42
C LEU A 111 19.72 7.36 14.19
N ARG A 112 18.57 7.65 14.83
CA ARG A 112 17.89 8.95 14.72
C ARG A 112 18.65 10.06 15.45
N GLU A 113 19.11 9.81 16.69
CA GLU A 113 19.88 10.78 17.47
C GLU A 113 21.21 11.13 16.77
N ALA A 114 21.91 10.13 16.23
CA ALA A 114 23.12 10.34 15.44
C ALA A 114 22.85 11.11 14.13
N TRP A 115 21.73 10.81 13.46
CA TRP A 115 21.31 11.53 12.25
C TRP A 115 20.96 12.99 12.54
N GLU A 116 20.12 13.26 13.54
CA GLU A 116 19.69 14.62 13.90
C GLU A 116 20.92 15.47 14.31
N ALA A 117 21.85 14.92 15.09
CA ALA A 117 23.08 15.60 15.48
C ALA A 117 24.02 15.93 14.31
N ALA A 118 24.06 15.08 13.27
CA ALA A 118 24.83 15.33 12.05
C ALA A 118 24.13 16.34 11.13
N ALA A 119 22.83 16.14 10.87
CA ALA A 119 22.04 16.93 9.94
C ALA A 119 21.75 18.36 10.43
N ALA A 120 21.70 18.60 11.74
CA ALA A 120 21.59 19.94 12.34
C ALA A 120 22.77 20.87 11.99
N ARG A 121 23.90 20.33 11.49
CA ARG A 121 25.03 21.11 10.97
C ARG A 121 24.82 21.60 9.54
N VAL A 122 23.84 21.03 8.82
CA VAL A 122 23.57 21.28 7.39
C VAL A 122 22.25 22.02 7.20
N SER A 123 21.19 21.63 7.91
CA SER A 123 19.90 22.32 7.90
C SER A 123 19.49 22.74 9.31
N ARG A 124 18.96 23.97 9.42
CA ARG A 124 18.38 24.50 10.66
C ARG A 124 16.89 24.12 10.84
N ASP A 125 16.25 23.50 9.84
CA ASP A 125 14.87 23.04 9.98
C ASP A 125 14.79 21.61 10.54
N PRO A 126 14.36 21.41 11.79
CA PRO A 126 14.18 20.08 12.37
C PRO A 126 12.99 19.33 11.76
N ARG A 127 12.06 19.95 11.04
CA ARG A 127 10.98 19.23 10.33
C ARG A 127 11.57 18.50 9.12
N PHE A 128 12.21 19.23 8.21
CA PHE A 128 12.93 18.67 7.06
C PHE A 128 13.91 17.56 7.46
N VAL A 129 14.77 17.79 8.46
CA VAL A 129 15.77 16.79 8.91
C VAL A 129 15.13 15.45 9.31
N ARG A 130 13.95 15.49 9.93
CA ARG A 130 13.23 14.29 10.40
C ARG A 130 12.37 13.64 9.34
N GLN A 131 11.75 14.42 8.45
CA GLN A 131 11.10 13.90 7.25
C GLN A 131 12.12 13.16 6.38
N LEU A 132 13.29 13.77 6.14
CA LEU A 132 14.38 13.11 5.42
C LEU A 132 14.86 11.84 6.14
N PHE A 133 14.98 11.83 7.49
CA PHE A 133 15.28 10.60 8.21
C PHE A 133 14.23 9.51 7.96
N ALA A 134 12.94 9.85 8.07
CA ALA A 134 11.85 8.90 7.83
C ALA A 134 11.93 8.33 6.41
N LEU A 135 11.96 9.18 5.39
CA LEU A 135 12.12 8.78 3.99
C LEU A 135 13.32 7.85 3.79
N LEU A 136 14.47 8.16 4.39
CA LEU A 136 15.69 7.33 4.32
C LEU A 136 15.56 5.95 4.98
N GLN A 137 14.67 5.78 5.96
CA GLN A 137 14.36 4.47 6.56
C GLN A 137 13.49 3.61 5.64
N GLU A 138 12.70 4.24 4.77
CA GLU A 138 11.78 3.58 3.82
C GLU A 138 12.38 3.35 2.43
N VAL A 139 13.65 3.74 2.22
CA VAL A 139 14.39 3.41 0.99
C VAL A 139 14.70 1.90 0.96
N GLU A 140 13.76 1.13 0.40
CA GLU A 140 13.97 -0.26 0.01
C GLU A 140 14.60 -0.35 -1.38
N ILE A 141 15.92 -0.56 -1.43
CA ILE A 141 16.64 -0.74 -2.69
C ILE A 141 16.37 -2.15 -3.21
N GLN A 142 15.52 -2.27 -4.22
CA GLN A 142 15.41 -3.49 -5.02
C GLN A 142 16.73 -3.71 -5.76
N GLU A 143 17.48 -4.75 -5.35
CA GLU A 143 18.80 -5.00 -5.89
C GLU A 143 18.75 -5.42 -7.37
N ARG A 144 19.37 -4.62 -8.24
CA ARG A 144 19.88 -5.11 -9.52
C ARG A 144 21.06 -6.04 -9.22
N SER A 145 20.97 -7.29 -9.64
CA SER A 145 22.01 -8.29 -9.35
C SER A 145 23.34 -7.89 -10.01
N PRO A 146 24.49 -8.06 -9.32
CA PRO A 146 25.77 -7.52 -9.78
C PRO A 146 26.32 -8.15 -11.07
N GLU A 147 25.79 -9.31 -11.49
CA GLU A 147 26.24 -10.04 -12.68
C GLU A 147 25.36 -9.80 -13.92
N GLY A 148 24.39 -8.88 -13.85
CA GLY A 148 23.45 -8.64 -14.95
C GLY A 148 22.33 -9.67 -15.06
N GLU A 149 22.37 -10.74 -14.27
CA GLU A 149 21.22 -11.61 -14.03
C GLU A 149 20.11 -10.82 -13.32
N VAL A 150 19.21 -10.25 -14.11
CA VAL A 150 17.94 -9.69 -13.66
C VAL A 150 17.26 -10.71 -12.75
N ARG A 151 16.97 -10.35 -11.47
CA ARG A 151 16.02 -11.12 -10.64
C ARG A 151 14.82 -11.40 -11.53
N PRO A 152 14.42 -12.67 -11.77
CA PRO A 152 13.55 -13.02 -12.88
C PRO A 152 12.28 -12.18 -12.79
N SER A 153 12.18 -11.21 -13.70
CA SER A 153 11.14 -10.21 -13.67
C SER A 153 9.81 -10.88 -13.87
N PHE A 154 8.82 -10.55 -13.04
CA PHE A 154 7.57 -11.29 -13.02
C PHE A 154 6.80 -11.04 -14.34
N ASN A 155 6.87 -12.03 -15.22
CA ASN A 155 6.35 -11.97 -16.58
C ASN A 155 4.82 -12.12 -16.55
N LEU A 156 4.12 -11.11 -17.04
CA LEU A 156 2.67 -11.12 -17.16
C LEU A 156 2.28 -11.81 -18.47
N ALA A 157 2.11 -13.13 -18.39
CA ALA A 157 1.76 -14.01 -19.50
C ALA A 157 0.40 -14.71 -19.30
N PRO A 158 -0.72 -13.97 -19.12
CA PRO A 158 -2.03 -14.58 -18.96
C PRO A 158 -2.48 -15.31 -20.24
N PRO A 159 -3.25 -16.40 -20.13
CA PRO A 159 -3.94 -16.99 -21.27
C PRO A 159 -4.95 -16.02 -21.91
N ARG A 160 -4.62 -15.48 -23.09
CA ARG A 160 -5.52 -14.62 -23.89
C ARG A 160 -6.59 -15.43 -24.62
N ARG A 161 -7.51 -16.00 -23.85
CA ARG A 161 -8.72 -16.68 -24.33
C ARG A 161 -9.93 -16.07 -23.62
N PRO A 162 -11.14 -16.16 -24.20
CA PRO A 162 -12.36 -15.72 -23.53
C PRO A 162 -12.44 -16.29 -22.11
N VAL A 163 -12.64 -15.42 -21.12
CA VAL A 163 -12.70 -15.83 -19.72
C VAL A 163 -14.00 -16.54 -19.39
N SER A 164 -13.95 -17.42 -18.40
CA SER A 164 -15.08 -18.15 -17.84
C SER A 164 -14.90 -18.19 -16.33
N ILE A 165 -14.83 -17.00 -15.73
CA ILE A 165 -14.59 -16.82 -14.30
C ILE A 165 -15.94 -16.97 -13.59
N ASN A 166 -16.02 -17.91 -12.65
CA ASN A 166 -17.18 -18.06 -11.76
C ASN A 166 -16.67 -18.34 -10.35
N ILE A 167 -16.58 -17.28 -9.55
CA ILE A 167 -15.89 -17.28 -8.26
C ILE A 167 -16.75 -16.63 -7.19
N TYR A 168 -16.36 -16.74 -5.92
CA TYR A 168 -16.90 -15.88 -4.87
C TYR A 168 -16.31 -14.48 -5.01
N GLY A 169 -17.14 -13.46 -4.83
CA GLY A 169 -16.68 -12.08 -4.84
C GLY A 169 -15.78 -11.80 -3.63
N PRO A 170 -14.68 -11.05 -3.82
CA PRO A 170 -13.88 -10.56 -2.69
C PRO A 170 -14.75 -9.76 -1.72
N LEU A 171 -14.66 -9.98 -0.40
CA LEU A 171 -15.38 -9.14 0.56
C LEU A 171 -14.68 -7.79 0.78
N ALA A 172 -15.49 -6.73 0.92
CA ALA A 172 -15.00 -5.36 1.13
C ALA A 172 -14.04 -5.25 2.33
N SER A 173 -12.82 -4.74 2.08
CA SER A 173 -11.73 -4.69 3.07
C SER A 173 -12.06 -3.86 4.32
N ARG A 174 -12.71 -2.71 4.15
CA ARG A 174 -13.05 -1.80 5.25
C ARG A 174 -14.16 -2.37 6.17
N PRO A 175 -15.35 -2.76 5.68
CA PRO A 175 -16.35 -3.45 6.50
C PRO A 175 -15.82 -4.71 7.20
N THR A 176 -14.94 -5.47 6.53
CA THR A 176 -14.30 -6.66 7.12
C THR A 176 -13.47 -6.31 8.36
N ARG A 177 -12.69 -5.22 8.33
CA ARG A 177 -11.91 -4.74 9.49
C ARG A 177 -12.81 -4.23 10.61
N LEU A 178 -13.87 -3.48 10.29
CA LEU A 178 -14.87 -3.04 11.29
C LEU A 178 -15.53 -4.24 11.98
N TRP A 179 -15.89 -5.28 11.22
CA TRP A 179 -16.46 -6.50 11.77
C TRP A 179 -15.49 -7.26 12.67
N VAL A 180 -14.22 -7.40 12.28
CA VAL A 180 -13.20 -8.07 13.10
C VAL A 180 -12.96 -7.29 14.40
N ALA A 181 -12.95 -5.95 14.36
CA ALA A 181 -12.88 -5.11 15.56
C ALA A 181 -14.10 -5.30 16.47
N LEU A 182 -15.32 -5.34 15.92
CA LEU A 182 -16.54 -5.65 16.69
C LEU A 182 -16.51 -7.05 17.32
N ALA A 183 -16.03 -8.06 16.59
CA ALA A 183 -15.93 -9.44 17.08
C ALA A 183 -14.97 -9.56 18.26
N ALA A 184 -13.82 -8.88 18.16
CA ALA A 184 -12.83 -8.79 19.21
C ALA A 184 -13.34 -8.02 20.44
N ALA A 185 -13.94 -6.85 20.23
CA ALA A 185 -14.46 -6.00 21.31
C ALA A 185 -15.64 -6.63 22.08
N ALA A 186 -16.48 -7.40 21.38
CA ALA A 186 -17.61 -8.10 21.98
C ALA A 186 -17.23 -9.39 22.72
N GLY A 187 -15.99 -9.87 22.62
CA GLY A 187 -15.57 -11.16 23.17
C GLY A 187 -16.38 -12.36 22.62
N ALA A 188 -16.96 -12.22 21.43
CA ALA A 188 -17.94 -13.17 20.89
C ALA A 188 -17.31 -14.21 19.95
N GLU A 189 -17.78 -15.45 20.02
CA GLU A 189 -17.50 -16.45 18.99
C GLU A 189 -18.13 -16.03 17.66
N ALA A 190 -17.31 -15.96 16.61
CA ALA A 190 -17.75 -15.55 15.29
C ALA A 190 -16.84 -16.15 14.20
N THR A 191 -17.39 -16.45 13.03
CA THR A 191 -16.62 -16.87 11.85
C THR A 191 -17.06 -16.06 10.65
N LEU A 192 -16.08 -15.58 9.90
CA LEU A 192 -16.24 -14.88 8.64
C LEU A 192 -15.55 -15.68 7.54
N GLU A 193 -16.28 -15.99 6.48
CA GLU A 193 -15.79 -16.64 5.27
C GLU A 193 -15.73 -15.63 4.12
N GLY A 194 -14.76 -15.78 3.19
CA GLY A 194 -14.58 -14.89 2.04
C GLY A 194 -13.75 -13.63 2.31
N ALA A 195 -13.16 -13.50 3.50
CA ALA A 195 -12.33 -12.35 3.86
C ALA A 195 -11.03 -12.32 3.05
N MET A 196 -10.71 -11.17 2.45
CA MET A 196 -9.38 -10.94 1.88
C MET A 196 -8.36 -10.76 3.00
N LEU A 197 -7.47 -11.74 3.21
CA LEU A 197 -6.36 -11.66 4.17
C LEU A 197 -5.21 -10.76 3.66
N GLY A 198 -5.53 -9.53 3.24
CA GLY A 198 -4.54 -8.51 2.92
C GLY A 198 -3.80 -8.01 4.16
N ASP A 199 -2.64 -7.38 3.95
CA ASP A 199 -1.75 -6.93 5.03
C ASP A 199 -2.47 -6.08 6.08
N HIS A 200 -3.36 -5.19 5.65
CA HIS A 200 -4.19 -4.32 6.52
C HIS A 200 -5.09 -5.11 7.47
N LEU A 201 -5.68 -6.22 7.02
CA LEU A 201 -6.54 -7.08 7.85
C LEU A 201 -5.69 -7.97 8.77
N ILE A 202 -4.60 -8.52 8.26
CA ILE A 202 -3.66 -9.34 9.03
C ILE A 202 -3.11 -8.53 10.21
N ASP A 203 -2.72 -7.27 9.99
CA ASP A 203 -2.19 -6.41 11.06
C ASP A 203 -3.28 -5.96 12.04
N ALA A 204 -4.52 -5.72 11.59
CA ALA A 204 -5.66 -5.49 12.49
C ALA A 204 -5.86 -6.68 13.44
N VAL A 205 -5.86 -7.90 12.92
CA VAL A 205 -5.98 -9.14 13.70
C VAL A 205 -4.82 -9.28 14.70
N LYS A 206 -3.57 -9.07 14.27
CA LYS A 206 -2.39 -9.12 15.16
C LYS A 206 -2.46 -8.04 16.26
N ALA A 207 -2.96 -6.84 15.95
CA ALA A 207 -3.04 -5.74 16.90
C ALA A 207 -4.13 -5.97 17.96
N LEU A 208 -5.30 -6.45 17.55
CA LEU A 208 -6.38 -6.85 18.45
C LEU A 208 -5.97 -8.04 19.34
N ASN A 209 -5.22 -9.01 18.81
CA ASN A 209 -4.64 -10.09 19.63
C ASN A 209 -3.61 -9.58 20.65
N GLN A 210 -2.85 -8.52 20.35
CA GLN A 210 -2.00 -7.86 21.36
C GLN A 210 -2.84 -7.18 22.47
N ALA A 211 -4.05 -6.71 22.17
CA ALA A 211 -5.03 -6.24 23.15
C ALA A 211 -5.75 -7.38 23.92
N GLY A 212 -5.46 -8.65 23.63
CA GLY A 212 -6.04 -9.81 24.32
C GLY A 212 -7.12 -10.56 23.55
N ALA A 213 -7.46 -10.16 22.32
CA ALA A 213 -8.41 -10.90 21.50
C ALA A 213 -7.93 -12.35 21.19
N HIS A 214 -8.86 -13.21 20.81
CA HIS A 214 -8.59 -14.58 20.36
C HIS A 214 -9.03 -14.77 18.90
N LEU A 215 -8.46 -13.94 18.02
CA LEU A 215 -8.65 -14.00 16.59
C LEU A 215 -7.62 -14.94 15.94
N SER A 216 -8.06 -15.68 14.92
CA SER A 216 -7.22 -16.54 14.07
C SER A 216 -7.75 -16.56 12.65
N TRP A 217 -6.93 -16.95 11.67
CA TRP A 217 -7.36 -17.17 10.30
C TRP A 217 -7.04 -18.60 9.84
N GLU A 218 -7.83 -19.11 8.89
CA GLU A 218 -7.69 -20.45 8.31
C GLU A 218 -7.70 -20.36 6.78
N GLY A 219 -6.69 -20.94 6.15
CA GLY A 219 -6.43 -20.75 4.73
C GLY A 219 -6.29 -19.27 4.38
N ASP A 220 -6.71 -18.91 3.16
CA ASP A 220 -6.57 -17.56 2.60
C ASP A 220 -7.87 -16.73 2.68
N ALA A 221 -8.92 -17.25 3.34
CA ALA A 221 -10.28 -16.70 3.22
C ALA A 221 -11.16 -16.74 4.48
N ILE A 222 -10.71 -17.34 5.59
CA ILE A 222 -11.54 -17.47 6.81
C ILE A 222 -10.88 -16.73 7.97
N VAL A 223 -11.64 -15.86 8.65
CA VAL A 223 -11.27 -15.24 9.93
C VAL A 223 -12.22 -15.72 11.02
N ARG A 224 -11.68 -16.19 12.14
CA ARG A 224 -12.45 -16.67 13.30
C ARG A 224 -12.09 -15.87 14.55
N SER A 225 -13.12 -15.42 15.26
CA SER A 225 -13.04 -15.07 16.68
C SER A 225 -13.45 -16.27 17.51
N LYS A 226 -12.63 -16.67 18.48
CA LYS A 226 -12.92 -17.76 19.42
C LYS A 226 -13.69 -17.28 20.66
N GLY A 227 -14.11 -16.01 20.67
CA GLY A 227 -14.61 -15.34 21.86
C GLY A 227 -13.55 -15.21 22.96
N GLY A 228 -13.94 -14.67 24.12
CA GLY A 228 -13.05 -14.52 25.27
C GLY A 228 -13.41 -13.32 26.14
N ASP A 229 -12.46 -12.93 26.99
CA ASP A 229 -12.58 -11.75 27.83
C ASP A 229 -12.57 -10.45 27.00
N PRO A 230 -13.10 -9.33 27.54
CA PRO A 230 -13.00 -8.02 26.92
C PRO A 230 -11.55 -7.60 26.63
N LEU A 231 -11.37 -6.76 25.62
CA LEU A 231 -10.05 -6.22 25.26
C LEU A 231 -9.45 -5.40 26.42
N ASP A 232 -8.17 -5.63 26.67
CA ASP A 232 -7.39 -4.89 27.65
C ASP A 232 -6.20 -4.21 26.94
N PHE A 233 -6.04 -2.92 27.17
CA PHE A 233 -4.97 -2.11 26.58
C PHE A 233 -3.90 -1.70 27.61
N THR A 234 -4.11 -2.03 28.89
CA THR A 234 -3.37 -1.48 30.03
C THR A 234 -1.91 -1.92 30.04
N ASP A 235 -0.99 -0.95 30.09
CA ASP A 235 0.46 -1.15 30.08
C ASP A 235 1.00 -1.88 28.81
N LYS A 236 0.19 -2.01 27.75
CA LYS A 236 0.57 -2.72 26.52
C LYS A 236 1.31 -1.82 25.52
N VAL A 237 2.10 -2.47 24.66
CA VAL A 237 2.69 -1.86 23.46
C VAL A 237 2.13 -2.60 22.26
N ILE A 238 1.32 -1.91 21.45
CA ILE A 238 0.59 -2.50 20.33
C ILE A 238 1.12 -1.93 19.02
N TYR A 239 1.51 -2.81 18.10
CA TYR A 239 1.80 -2.46 16.71
C TYR A 239 0.50 -2.47 15.89
N ALA A 240 0.11 -1.32 15.35
CA ALA A 240 -1.16 -1.10 14.64
C ALA A 240 -1.14 -1.45 13.14
N GLY A 241 -0.02 -1.93 12.61
CA GLY A 241 0.20 -2.09 11.17
C GLY A 241 0.66 -0.80 10.52
N ASP A 242 0.33 -0.59 9.24
CA ASP A 242 0.60 0.65 8.50
C ASP A 242 -0.66 1.41 8.05
N ASP A 243 -1.82 1.06 8.61
CA ASP A 243 -3.11 1.59 8.21
C ASP A 243 -3.73 2.52 9.27
N SER A 244 -4.31 3.63 8.79
CA SER A 244 -4.96 4.66 9.60
C SER A 244 -6.14 4.12 10.41
N LEU A 245 -7.04 3.39 9.78
CA LEU A 245 -8.26 2.89 10.42
C LEU A 245 -7.92 1.93 11.56
N ASN A 246 -6.93 1.04 11.38
CA ASN A 246 -6.45 0.13 12.42
C ASN A 246 -5.98 0.89 13.67
N PHE A 247 -5.16 1.94 13.51
CA PHE A 247 -4.73 2.76 14.64
C PHE A 247 -5.91 3.45 15.33
N HIS A 248 -6.84 4.05 14.56
CA HIS A 248 -7.99 4.74 15.12
C HIS A 248 -8.95 3.79 15.87
N LEU A 249 -9.19 2.59 15.35
CA LEU A 249 -9.98 1.54 16.01
C LEU A 249 -9.38 1.16 17.37
N LEU A 250 -8.07 0.88 17.40
CA LEU A 250 -7.37 0.52 18.64
C LEU A 250 -7.37 1.66 19.67
N ALA A 251 -7.19 2.91 19.20
CA ALA A 251 -7.24 4.09 20.06
C ALA A 251 -8.64 4.27 20.66
N ALA A 252 -9.70 4.24 19.84
CA ALA A 252 -11.08 4.44 20.27
C ALA A 252 -11.57 3.33 21.22
N LEU A 253 -11.23 2.06 20.95
CA LEU A 253 -11.56 0.93 21.83
C LEU A 253 -10.92 1.06 23.23
N SER A 254 -9.76 1.72 23.34
CA SER A 254 -9.07 1.90 24.61
C SER A 254 -9.60 3.04 25.49
N LEU A 255 -10.52 3.89 25.01
CA LEU A 255 -11.01 5.06 25.75
C LEU A 255 -11.94 4.71 26.93
N GLY A 256 -12.66 3.60 26.83
CA GLY A 256 -13.65 3.17 27.83
C GLY A 256 -13.08 2.64 29.15
N ALA A 257 -11.76 2.60 29.31
CA ALA A 257 -11.08 2.05 30.47
C ALA A 257 -10.00 3.02 31.01
N VAL A 258 -9.73 2.92 32.31
CA VAL A 258 -8.58 3.59 32.93
C VAL A 258 -7.31 2.87 32.50
N GLY A 259 -6.33 3.58 31.94
CA GLY A 259 -5.08 2.92 31.56
C GLY A 259 -4.14 3.77 30.71
N LYS A 260 -3.04 3.15 30.31
CA LYS A 260 -2.09 3.74 29.36
C LYS A 260 -1.62 2.68 28.38
N VAL A 261 -1.55 3.03 27.11
CA VAL A 261 -1.14 2.14 26.01
C VAL A 261 -0.17 2.87 25.10
N LYS A 262 0.81 2.16 24.52
CA LYS A 262 1.72 2.71 23.52
C LYS A 262 1.43 2.10 22.16
N PHE A 263 1.11 2.94 21.18
CA PHE A 263 0.96 2.52 19.80
C PHE A 263 2.24 2.75 19.00
N THR A 264 2.64 1.72 18.26
CA THR A 264 3.68 1.77 17.22
C THR A 264 3.05 1.43 15.87
N GLY A 265 3.69 1.81 14.77
CA GLY A 265 3.16 1.60 13.43
C GLY A 265 4.25 1.59 12.37
N GLY A 266 3.86 1.26 11.16
CA GLY A 266 4.67 1.24 9.97
C GLY A 266 5.02 2.63 9.41
N PRO A 267 5.57 2.67 8.20
CA PRO A 267 5.97 3.87 7.47
C PRO A 267 4.91 4.98 7.39
N ALA A 268 3.73 4.69 6.84
CA ALA A 268 2.63 5.63 6.70
C ALA A 268 2.16 6.15 8.08
N LEU A 269 2.01 5.27 9.08
CA LEU A 269 1.62 5.70 10.44
C LEU A 269 2.70 6.53 11.16
N LYS A 270 3.98 6.37 10.83
CA LYS A 270 5.06 7.26 11.32
C LYS A 270 4.99 8.65 10.70
N MET A 271 4.51 8.76 9.46
CA MET A 271 4.39 10.02 8.71
C MET A 271 3.03 10.71 8.88
N ALA A 272 1.98 9.97 9.28
CA ALA A 272 0.64 10.47 9.51
C ALA A 272 0.59 11.66 10.49
N ASP A 273 -0.46 12.49 10.40
CA ASP A 273 -0.68 13.57 11.36
C ASP A 273 -1.77 13.22 12.38
N THR A 274 -1.37 13.01 13.63
CA THR A 274 -2.30 12.80 14.76
C THR A 274 -2.75 14.11 15.41
N THR A 275 -2.39 15.29 14.89
CA THR A 275 -2.64 16.58 15.57
C THR A 275 -4.10 16.84 15.93
N ALA A 276 -5.04 16.65 15.00
CA ALA A 276 -6.47 16.80 15.29
C ALA A 276 -6.93 15.83 16.40
N LEU A 277 -6.52 14.57 16.32
CA LEU A 277 -6.82 13.55 17.34
C LEU A 277 -6.24 13.92 18.72
N ARG A 278 -5.01 14.46 18.77
CA ARG A 278 -4.37 14.93 20.03
C ARG A 278 -5.10 16.12 20.66
N GLN A 279 -5.72 16.98 19.85
CA GLN A 279 -6.50 18.13 20.31
C GLN A 279 -7.91 17.73 20.74
N PHE A 280 -8.50 16.72 20.09
CA PHE A 280 -9.84 16.23 20.36
C PHE A 280 -9.91 15.32 21.61
N LEU A 281 -9.03 14.34 21.74
CA LEU A 281 -9.10 13.30 22.80
C LEU A 281 -9.19 13.81 24.25
N PRO A 282 -8.64 14.99 24.64
CA PRO A 282 -8.86 15.55 25.98
C PRO A 282 -10.34 15.77 26.33
N GLN A 283 -11.22 15.99 25.34
CA GLN A 283 -12.67 16.08 25.55
C GLN A 283 -13.30 14.74 25.92
N LEU A 284 -12.66 13.62 25.56
CA LEU A 284 -13.01 12.25 25.94
C LEU A 284 -12.17 11.73 27.12
N GLY A 285 -11.64 12.63 27.95
CA GLY A 285 -10.89 12.25 29.14
C GLY A 285 -9.56 11.51 28.85
N ALA A 286 -9.00 11.65 27.65
CA ALA A 286 -7.79 10.95 27.23
C ALA A 286 -6.71 11.88 26.66
N ARG A 287 -5.44 11.49 26.79
CA ARG A 287 -4.29 12.26 26.33
C ARG A 287 -3.41 11.44 25.39
N LEU A 288 -3.27 11.91 24.16
CA LEU A 288 -2.37 11.32 23.17
C LEU A 288 -1.08 12.13 23.07
N ALA A 289 0.03 11.55 23.55
CA ALA A 289 1.35 12.17 23.59
C ALA A 289 2.31 11.50 22.60
N PRO A 290 3.03 12.25 21.74
CA PRO A 290 4.07 11.67 20.89
C PRO A 290 5.23 11.16 21.76
N VAL A 291 5.69 9.93 21.51
CA VAL A 291 6.86 9.36 22.23
C VAL A 291 8.16 10.00 21.73
N VAL A 292 8.16 10.54 20.51
CA VAL A 292 9.28 11.27 19.90
C VAL A 292 8.97 12.78 19.97
N PRO A 293 9.79 13.61 20.63
CA PRO A 293 9.51 15.04 20.76
C PRO A 293 9.27 15.73 19.41
N LYS A 294 8.15 16.46 19.31
CA LYS A 294 7.71 17.16 18.09
C LYS A 294 7.49 16.26 16.85
N SER A 295 7.13 14.97 17.01
CA SER A 295 6.54 14.18 15.92
C SER A 295 5.03 14.46 15.76
N SER A 296 4.51 14.26 14.56
CA SER A 296 3.07 14.27 14.23
C SER A 296 2.48 12.87 14.28
N GLY A 297 3.21 11.87 13.76
CA GLY A 297 2.79 10.47 13.69
C GLY A 297 3.31 9.59 14.84
N LEU A 298 3.13 8.29 14.66
CA LEU A 298 3.52 7.24 15.60
C LEU A 298 5.06 7.15 15.72
N PRO A 299 5.60 6.67 16.86
CA PRO A 299 4.89 6.10 18.01
C PRO A 299 4.32 7.14 18.97
N VAL A 300 3.14 6.83 19.51
CA VAL A 300 2.38 7.65 20.48
C VAL A 300 2.08 6.85 21.73
N ARG A 301 1.87 7.54 22.85
CA ARG A 301 1.27 6.99 24.07
C ARG A 301 -0.11 7.61 24.25
N LEU A 302 -1.10 6.78 24.49
CA LEU A 302 -2.44 7.19 24.89
C LEU A 302 -2.61 6.89 26.38
N GLU A 303 -3.05 7.89 27.14
CA GLU A 303 -3.33 7.82 28.58
C GLU A 303 -4.83 8.13 28.76
N CYS A 304 -5.62 7.16 29.21
CA CYS A 304 -7.08 7.23 29.34
C CYS A 304 -7.48 7.32 30.82
N SER A 305 -8.33 8.29 31.17
CA SER A 305 -8.89 8.39 32.53
C SER A 305 -10.03 7.42 32.81
N GLY A 306 -10.62 6.82 31.77
CA GLY A 306 -11.88 6.07 31.87
C GLY A 306 -13.09 6.93 32.26
N VAL A 307 -12.97 8.27 32.29
CA VAL A 307 -14.08 9.19 32.58
C VAL A 307 -14.47 9.89 31.28
N LEU A 308 -15.65 9.56 30.78
CA LEU A 308 -16.23 10.09 29.55
C LEU A 308 -17.31 11.13 29.87
N PRO A 309 -17.53 12.13 29.00
CA PRO A 309 -18.65 13.06 29.13
C PRO A 309 -19.96 12.42 28.64
N ASP A 310 -21.10 12.96 29.08
CA ASP A 310 -22.43 12.57 28.59
C ASP A 310 -22.65 12.96 27.11
N GLU A 311 -21.98 14.02 26.64
CA GLU A 311 -22.02 14.51 25.27
C GLU A 311 -20.67 15.09 24.83
N VAL A 312 -20.37 15.02 23.52
CA VAL A 312 -19.19 15.63 22.91
C VAL A 312 -19.49 16.06 21.46
N ARG A 313 -18.84 17.13 21.00
CA ARG A 313 -18.93 17.60 19.62
C ARG A 313 -17.72 17.15 18.81
N ILE A 314 -17.96 16.51 17.67
CA ILE A 314 -16.91 16.05 16.76
C ILE A 314 -16.45 17.24 15.91
N PRO A 315 -15.15 17.60 15.90
CA PRO A 315 -14.65 18.71 15.12
C PRO A 315 -14.51 18.34 13.63
N ALA A 316 -14.52 19.35 12.76
CA ALA A 316 -14.45 19.18 11.30
C ALA A 316 -13.11 18.61 10.82
N GLU A 317 -12.05 18.87 11.59
CA GLU A 317 -10.66 18.49 11.30
C GLU A 317 -10.32 17.06 11.76
N LEU A 318 -11.24 16.37 12.44
CA LEU A 318 -11.03 14.98 12.83
C LEU A 318 -11.01 14.09 11.57
N PRO A 319 -10.10 13.10 11.45
CA PRO A 319 -10.14 12.17 10.33
C PRO A 319 -11.43 11.33 10.34
N ALA A 320 -12.00 11.07 9.15
CA ALA A 320 -13.19 10.22 9.02
C ALA A 320 -12.99 8.83 9.64
N ASP A 321 -11.80 8.23 9.52
CA ASP A 321 -11.45 6.97 10.21
C ASP A 321 -11.56 7.05 11.73
N ALA A 322 -11.21 8.20 12.33
CA ALA A 322 -11.35 8.41 13.77
C ALA A 322 -12.82 8.52 14.15
N LEU A 323 -13.65 9.21 13.37
CA LEU A 323 -15.10 9.24 13.59
C LEU A 323 -15.73 7.84 13.45
N THR A 324 -15.41 7.09 12.38
CA THR A 324 -15.83 5.70 12.18
C THR A 324 -15.45 4.85 13.39
N ALA A 325 -14.21 4.96 13.88
CA ALA A 325 -13.72 4.21 15.03
C ALA A 325 -14.41 4.58 16.34
N LEU A 326 -14.66 5.87 16.60
CA LEU A 326 -15.38 6.35 17.79
C LEU A 326 -16.82 5.84 17.82
N LEU A 327 -17.53 5.93 16.69
CA LEU A 327 -18.89 5.39 16.54
C LEU A 327 -18.91 3.87 16.81
N LEU A 328 -17.94 3.13 16.28
CA LEU A 328 -17.85 1.67 16.42
C LEU A 328 -17.49 1.24 17.86
N ALA A 329 -16.64 2.00 18.54
CA ALA A 329 -16.14 1.69 19.88
C ALA A 329 -17.08 2.10 21.01
N ALA A 330 -17.92 3.12 20.82
CA ALA A 330 -18.79 3.68 21.86
C ALA A 330 -19.67 2.66 22.62
N PRO A 331 -20.22 1.59 22.01
CA PRO A 331 -21.01 0.59 22.74
C PRO A 331 -20.23 -0.23 23.79
N PHE A 332 -18.90 -0.21 23.71
CA PHE A 332 -17.98 -0.93 24.60
C PHE A 332 -17.38 -0.04 25.69
N TRP A 333 -17.74 1.24 25.73
CA TRP A 333 -17.32 2.15 26.78
C TRP A 333 -18.12 1.95 28.07
N ASN A 334 -17.61 2.51 29.19
CA ASN A 334 -18.18 2.34 30.52
C ASN A 334 -19.33 3.31 30.86
N ALA A 335 -19.63 4.28 29.99
CA ALA A 335 -20.69 5.29 30.18
C ALA A 335 -21.44 5.55 28.88
N ALA A 336 -22.71 5.98 28.99
CA ALA A 336 -23.50 6.43 27.84
C ALA A 336 -22.97 7.78 27.33
N ILE A 337 -23.02 7.97 26.01
CA ILE A 337 -22.49 9.18 25.37
C ILE A 337 -23.31 9.58 24.16
N THR A 338 -23.36 10.88 23.91
CA THR A 338 -23.91 11.49 22.68
C THR A 338 -22.79 12.10 21.85
N LEU A 339 -22.60 11.61 20.63
CA LEU A 339 -21.63 12.11 19.66
C LEU A 339 -22.35 13.06 18.68
N HIS A 340 -22.09 14.36 18.77
CA HIS A 340 -22.65 15.35 17.85
C HIS A 340 -21.72 15.54 16.64
N CYS A 341 -22.07 14.95 15.50
CA CYS A 341 -21.21 14.87 14.32
C CYS A 341 -21.50 15.93 13.25
N ALA A 342 -22.50 16.81 13.45
CA ALA A 342 -22.98 17.74 12.41
C ALA A 342 -21.90 18.66 11.80
N ALA A 343 -20.84 18.99 12.54
CA ALA A 343 -19.72 19.80 12.05
C ALA A 343 -18.71 19.02 11.18
N HIS A 344 -18.76 17.68 11.18
CA HIS A 344 -17.79 16.84 10.48
C HIS A 344 -18.26 16.52 9.05
N PRO A 345 -17.45 16.77 8.00
CA PRO A 345 -17.89 16.73 6.61
C PRO A 345 -18.40 15.36 6.15
N SER A 346 -17.75 14.27 6.58
CA SER A 346 -18.16 12.88 6.24
C SER A 346 -19.05 12.23 7.31
N ALA A 347 -19.75 13.02 8.14
CA ALA A 347 -20.54 12.47 9.25
C ALA A 347 -21.65 11.54 8.77
N GLY A 348 -22.37 11.91 7.70
CA GLY A 348 -23.41 11.07 7.10
C GLY A 348 -22.87 9.70 6.69
N ASP A 349 -21.75 9.67 5.98
CA ASP A 349 -21.12 8.44 5.48
C ASP A 349 -20.65 7.54 6.63
N CYS A 350 -19.98 8.11 7.64
CA CYS A 350 -19.50 7.36 8.81
C CYS A 350 -20.67 6.77 9.62
N ILE A 351 -21.77 7.50 9.76
CA ILE A 351 -22.98 7.04 10.44
C ILE A 351 -23.67 5.94 9.62
N ALA A 352 -23.78 6.10 8.30
CA ALA A 352 -24.35 5.12 7.39
C ALA A 352 -23.54 3.82 7.33
N GLU A 353 -22.20 3.89 7.43
CA GLU A 353 -21.32 2.71 7.51
C GLU A 353 -21.48 1.96 8.85
N VAL A 354 -21.47 2.67 9.98
CA VAL A 354 -21.33 2.04 11.30
C VAL A 354 -22.66 1.61 11.93
N LEU A 355 -23.71 2.43 11.85
CA LEU A 355 -24.96 2.13 12.58
C LEU A 355 -25.65 0.83 12.13
N PRO A 356 -25.66 0.42 10.84
CA PRO A 356 -26.19 -0.88 10.43
C PRO A 356 -25.45 -2.05 11.08
N LEU A 357 -24.12 -1.98 11.19
CA LEU A 357 -23.30 -3.01 11.85
C LEU A 357 -23.65 -3.11 13.35
N LEU A 358 -23.74 -1.97 14.04
CA LEU A 358 -24.09 -1.92 15.46
C LEU A 358 -25.51 -2.44 15.75
N ARG A 359 -26.49 -2.03 14.93
CA ARG A 359 -27.89 -2.50 15.02
C ARG A 359 -28.01 -3.99 14.73
N ALA A 360 -27.25 -4.51 13.77
CA ALA A 360 -27.16 -5.95 13.51
C ALA A 360 -26.59 -6.71 14.72
N CYS A 361 -25.61 -6.11 15.42
CA CYS A 361 -25.03 -6.62 16.67
C CYS A 361 -25.89 -6.42 17.94
N LYS A 362 -27.09 -5.83 17.82
CA LYS A 362 -27.99 -5.50 18.95
C LYS A 362 -27.41 -4.53 19.99
N ALA A 363 -26.51 -3.63 19.56
CA ALA A 363 -26.12 -2.48 20.36
C ALA A 363 -27.28 -1.48 20.51
N ASP A 364 -27.36 -0.78 21.63
CA ASP A 364 -28.33 0.30 21.85
C ASP A 364 -27.76 1.62 21.29
N VAL A 365 -28.17 1.94 20.06
CA VAL A 365 -27.70 3.12 19.31
C VAL A 365 -28.83 3.75 18.50
N ALA A 366 -29.01 5.06 18.68
CA ALA A 366 -30.03 5.86 18.00
C ALA A 366 -29.48 7.21 17.55
N THR A 367 -30.02 7.77 16.47
CA THR A 367 -29.86 9.20 16.16
C THR A 367 -30.83 10.00 17.01
N LEU A 368 -30.51 11.26 17.32
CA LEU A 368 -31.41 12.13 18.11
C LEU A 368 -32.62 12.63 17.31
N GLY A 369 -32.61 12.48 15.99
CA GLY A 369 -33.72 12.77 15.10
C GLY A 369 -33.55 12.13 13.73
N GLU A 370 -34.47 12.44 12.81
CA GLU A 370 -34.51 11.90 11.45
C GLU A 370 -33.90 12.86 10.40
N THR A 371 -33.81 14.16 10.70
CA THR A 371 -33.32 15.19 9.77
C THR A 371 -32.37 16.20 10.43
N GLY A 372 -31.48 16.80 9.64
CA GLY A 372 -30.56 17.87 10.08
C GLY A 372 -29.53 17.40 11.12
N ASP A 373 -29.01 18.33 11.92
CA ASP A 373 -27.98 18.08 12.95
C ASP A 373 -28.36 16.98 13.96
N ALA A 374 -29.67 16.79 14.20
CA ALA A 374 -30.19 15.74 15.06
C ALA A 374 -30.04 14.34 14.45
N ALA A 375 -30.12 14.20 13.12
CA ALA A 375 -29.80 12.96 12.42
C ALA A 375 -28.29 12.65 12.45
N LEU A 376 -27.45 13.70 12.52
CA LEU A 376 -26.00 13.60 12.66
C LEU A 376 -25.54 13.58 14.13
N SER A 377 -26.46 13.45 15.08
CA SER A 377 -26.15 13.30 16.51
C SER A 377 -26.51 11.89 16.96
N VAL A 378 -25.52 11.10 17.37
CA VAL A 378 -25.68 9.67 17.69
C VAL A 378 -25.57 9.47 19.20
N ARG A 379 -26.63 8.99 19.83
CA ARG A 379 -26.62 8.52 21.22
C ARG A 379 -26.31 7.02 21.27
N VAL A 380 -25.38 6.65 22.12
CA VAL A 380 -24.96 5.27 22.36
C VAL A 380 -25.09 4.97 23.85
N THR A 381 -25.82 3.90 24.18
CA THR A 381 -25.90 3.37 25.54
C THR A 381 -25.09 2.07 25.61
N PRO A 382 -24.07 1.96 26.48
CA PRO A 382 -23.39 0.70 26.72
C PRO A 382 -24.37 -0.38 27.15
N VAL A 383 -24.28 -1.52 26.47
CA VAL A 383 -24.97 -2.74 26.84
C VAL A 383 -23.93 -3.74 27.35
N PRO A 384 -24.23 -4.55 28.38
CA PRO A 384 -23.33 -5.61 28.81
C PRO A 384 -22.92 -6.48 27.62
N ALA A 385 -21.64 -6.82 27.46
CA ALA A 385 -21.13 -7.55 26.30
C ALA A 385 -21.93 -8.85 26.01
N ALA A 386 -22.39 -9.53 27.07
CA ALA A 386 -23.26 -10.71 26.98
C ALA A 386 -24.64 -10.47 26.31
N LYS A 387 -25.05 -9.23 26.04
CA LYS A 387 -26.25 -8.86 25.25
C LYS A 387 -25.93 -8.52 23.79
N LEU A 388 -24.69 -8.17 23.46
CA LEU A 388 -24.27 -8.02 22.06
C LEU A 388 -24.29 -9.38 21.36
N ARG A 389 -24.73 -9.39 20.11
CA ARG A 389 -24.95 -10.62 19.33
C ARG A 389 -24.45 -10.42 17.91
N LEU A 390 -23.21 -10.83 17.65
CA LEU A 390 -22.70 -10.82 16.28
C LEU A 390 -23.55 -11.75 15.39
N PRO A 391 -23.96 -11.30 14.19
CA PRO A 391 -24.59 -12.17 13.20
C PRO A 391 -23.65 -13.32 12.80
N LYS A 392 -24.17 -14.54 12.74
CA LYS A 392 -23.41 -15.73 12.27
C LYS A 392 -22.97 -15.64 10.81
N ALA A 393 -23.73 -14.90 10.00
CA ALA A 393 -23.37 -14.51 8.65
C ALA A 393 -23.61 -13.01 8.55
N THR A 394 -22.58 -12.25 8.19
CA THR A 394 -22.72 -10.82 7.91
C THR A 394 -23.05 -10.60 6.45
N ALA A 395 -23.96 -9.66 6.20
CA ALA A 395 -24.26 -9.17 4.86
C ALA A 395 -23.19 -8.17 4.40
N MET A 396 -21.92 -8.59 4.38
CA MET A 396 -20.85 -7.77 3.81
C MET A 396 -20.89 -7.88 2.30
N GLY A 397 -20.90 -6.74 1.63
CA GLY A 397 -20.89 -6.68 0.18
C GLY A 397 -19.53 -7.03 -0.42
N ILE A 398 -19.58 -7.37 -1.71
CA ILE A 398 -18.41 -7.56 -2.56
C ILE A 398 -17.63 -6.24 -2.67
N ASP A 399 -16.31 -6.28 -2.54
CA ASP A 399 -15.40 -5.14 -2.67
C ASP A 399 -15.48 -4.54 -4.08
N PRO A 400 -15.95 -3.28 -4.26
CA PRO A 400 -16.19 -2.72 -5.59
C PRO A 400 -14.91 -2.59 -6.42
N LEU A 401 -13.77 -2.26 -5.80
CA LEU A 401 -12.52 -2.03 -6.50
C LEU A 401 -11.92 -3.34 -7.01
N VAL A 402 -11.75 -4.33 -6.13
CA VAL A 402 -11.12 -5.60 -6.51
C VAL A 402 -12.05 -6.40 -7.42
N ALA A 403 -13.38 -6.30 -7.21
CA ALA A 403 -14.35 -6.86 -8.14
C ALA A 403 -14.27 -6.23 -9.53
N ALA A 404 -14.11 -4.90 -9.64
CA ALA A 404 -14.04 -4.23 -10.93
C ALA A 404 -12.87 -4.74 -11.79
N VAL A 405 -11.72 -5.04 -11.18
CA VAL A 405 -10.58 -5.64 -11.89
C VAL A 405 -10.94 -6.99 -12.52
N VAL A 406 -11.67 -7.85 -11.80
CA VAL A 406 -12.07 -9.17 -12.31
C VAL A 406 -13.21 -9.04 -13.34
N LEU A 407 -14.20 -8.18 -13.07
CA LEU A 407 -15.32 -7.89 -13.97
C LEU A 407 -14.89 -7.15 -15.25
N ALA A 408 -13.73 -6.49 -15.24
CA ALA A 408 -13.16 -5.85 -16.43
C ALA A 408 -12.55 -6.85 -17.42
N MET A 409 -12.03 -8.01 -16.96
CA MET A 409 -11.30 -8.98 -17.81
C MET A 409 -12.03 -9.38 -19.13
N PRO A 410 -13.37 -9.54 -19.17
CA PRO A 410 -14.09 -9.80 -20.41
C PRO A 410 -13.97 -8.69 -21.47
N ALA A 411 -13.69 -7.44 -21.10
CA ALA A 411 -13.44 -6.34 -22.06
C ALA A 411 -12.14 -6.55 -22.86
N PHE A 412 -11.19 -7.33 -22.32
CA PHE A 412 -9.87 -7.55 -22.88
C PHE A 412 -9.80 -8.82 -23.73
N THR A 413 -10.51 -9.88 -23.33
CA THR A 413 -10.40 -11.22 -23.93
C THR A 413 -11.73 -11.82 -24.39
N GLY A 414 -12.85 -11.18 -24.08
CA GLY A 414 -14.19 -11.73 -24.25
C GLY A 414 -14.57 -12.75 -23.17
N GLY A 415 -15.74 -13.38 -23.32
CA GLY A 415 -16.24 -14.37 -22.36
C GLY A 415 -17.11 -13.73 -21.26
N GLU A 416 -17.11 -14.34 -20.08
CA GLU A 416 -17.92 -13.91 -18.93
C GLU A 416 -17.12 -14.02 -17.62
N ALA A 417 -17.32 -13.04 -16.74
CA ALA A 417 -16.83 -13.05 -15.37
C ALA A 417 -18.00 -12.87 -14.40
N ARG A 418 -18.16 -13.81 -13.46
CA ARG A 418 -19.18 -13.78 -12.42
C ARG A 418 -18.55 -13.88 -11.03
N LEU A 419 -19.00 -12.98 -10.16
CA LEU A 419 -18.64 -12.92 -8.74
C LEU A 419 -19.89 -13.19 -7.91
N SER A 420 -19.87 -14.25 -7.10
CA SER A 420 -20.97 -14.68 -6.24
C SER A 420 -20.92 -13.97 -4.88
N GLY A 421 -22.04 -13.45 -4.41
CA GLY A 421 -22.13 -12.67 -3.16
C GLY A 421 -23.14 -11.53 -3.29
N THR A 422 -23.22 -10.66 -2.27
CA THR A 422 -24.08 -9.48 -2.32
C THR A 422 -23.33 -8.31 -2.94
N TRP A 423 -23.84 -7.73 -4.04
CA TRP A 423 -23.39 -6.41 -4.45
C TRP A 423 -24.13 -5.35 -3.65
N ASP A 424 -23.42 -4.67 -2.76
CA ASP A 424 -23.99 -3.63 -1.90
C ASP A 424 -23.87 -2.27 -2.57
N ALA A 425 -24.99 -1.80 -3.12
CA ALA A 425 -25.07 -0.51 -3.81
C ALA A 425 -24.91 0.70 -2.87
N THR A 426 -24.90 0.51 -1.55
CA THR A 426 -24.64 1.58 -0.58
C THR A 426 -23.16 1.82 -0.31
N GLN A 427 -22.28 0.91 -0.77
CA GLN A 427 -20.84 1.09 -0.58
C GLN A 427 -20.29 2.27 -1.41
N PRO A 428 -19.26 2.97 -0.91
CA PRO A 428 -18.61 4.05 -1.64
C PRO A 428 -18.24 3.64 -3.07
N HIS A 429 -18.63 4.48 -4.02
CA HIS A 429 -18.34 4.35 -5.45
C HIS A 429 -18.95 3.12 -6.17
N ALA A 430 -19.76 2.28 -5.49
CA ALA A 430 -20.28 1.04 -6.07
C ALA A 430 -21.13 1.27 -7.34
N ALA A 431 -21.92 2.35 -7.41
CA ALA A 431 -22.68 2.69 -8.63
C ALA A 431 -21.76 3.16 -9.76
N GLN A 432 -20.87 4.11 -9.46
CA GLN A 432 -19.93 4.72 -10.41
C GLN A 432 -18.99 3.68 -11.05
N VAL A 433 -18.58 2.66 -10.28
CA VAL A 433 -17.80 1.52 -10.78
C VAL A 433 -18.55 0.70 -11.81
N LEU A 434 -19.84 0.40 -11.58
CA LEU A 434 -20.65 -0.32 -12.55
C LEU A 434 -20.85 0.52 -13.82
N ASP A 435 -21.01 1.83 -13.70
CA ASP A 435 -21.18 2.74 -14.83
C ASP A 435 -19.89 2.89 -15.65
N LEU A 436 -18.72 2.95 -15.01
CA LEU A 436 -17.40 2.90 -15.67
C LEU A 436 -17.24 1.59 -16.49
N LEU A 437 -17.60 0.45 -15.90
CA LEU A 437 -17.57 -0.84 -16.58
C LEU A 437 -18.54 -0.88 -17.77
N ARG A 438 -19.77 -0.38 -17.61
CA ARG A 438 -20.77 -0.30 -18.70
C ARG A 438 -20.29 0.60 -19.84
N ALA A 439 -19.75 1.78 -19.52
CA ALA A 439 -19.20 2.72 -20.49
C ALA A 439 -18.03 2.12 -21.31
N SER A 440 -17.30 1.13 -20.75
CA SER A 440 -16.27 0.38 -21.47
C SER A 440 -16.80 -0.69 -22.47
N GLY A 441 -18.12 -0.79 -22.66
CA GLY A 441 -18.74 -1.73 -23.59
C GLY A 441 -19.09 -3.10 -22.97
N LEU A 442 -19.14 -3.19 -21.64
CA LEU A 442 -19.59 -4.38 -20.91
C LEU A 442 -21.09 -4.30 -20.62
N ASN A 443 -21.79 -5.42 -20.79
CA ASN A 443 -23.07 -5.66 -20.16
C ASN A 443 -22.81 -6.17 -18.73
N VAL A 444 -23.13 -5.35 -17.73
CA VAL A 444 -22.92 -5.66 -16.30
C VAL A 444 -24.27 -5.81 -15.61
N THR A 445 -24.55 -7.03 -15.16
CA THR A 445 -25.81 -7.41 -14.48
C THR A 445 -25.54 -7.69 -13.00
N VAL A 446 -26.38 -7.14 -12.12
CA VAL A 446 -26.38 -7.41 -10.68
C VAL A 446 -27.67 -8.16 -10.34
N ASP A 447 -27.55 -9.27 -9.61
CA ASP A 447 -28.68 -10.05 -9.10
C ASP A 447 -28.47 -10.38 -7.60
N ALA A 448 -29.47 -10.99 -6.96
CA ALA A 448 -29.42 -11.35 -5.53
C ALA A 448 -28.38 -12.44 -5.16
N LYS A 449 -27.65 -12.97 -6.14
CA LYS A 449 -26.60 -14.00 -5.98
C LYS A 449 -25.22 -13.48 -6.39
N GLY A 450 -25.10 -12.32 -7.04
CA GLY A 450 -23.82 -11.81 -7.50
C GLY A 450 -23.87 -10.70 -8.52
N VAL A 451 -22.69 -10.37 -9.04
CA VAL A 451 -22.48 -9.47 -10.18
C VAL A 451 -21.79 -10.23 -11.30
N ALA A 452 -22.21 -9.99 -12.55
CA ALA A 452 -21.61 -10.61 -13.73
C ALA A 452 -21.36 -9.56 -14.82
N ALA A 453 -20.29 -9.74 -15.57
CA ALA A 453 -19.89 -8.90 -16.70
C ALA A 453 -19.52 -9.75 -17.92
N LYS A 454 -19.94 -9.27 -19.11
CA LYS A 454 -19.61 -9.84 -20.42
C LYS A 454 -19.63 -8.74 -21.49
N PRO A 455 -18.96 -8.89 -22.65
CA PRO A 455 -19.04 -7.92 -23.73
C PRO A 455 -20.47 -7.69 -24.22
N LEU A 456 -20.84 -6.44 -24.47
CA LEU A 456 -22.14 -6.08 -25.04
C LEU A 456 -22.27 -6.61 -26.49
N THR A 457 -21.19 -6.52 -27.27
CA THR A 457 -21.09 -7.01 -28.64
C THR A 457 -20.29 -8.31 -28.71
N LYS A 458 -20.76 -9.29 -29.50
CA LYS A 458 -19.94 -10.47 -29.86
C LYS A 458 -18.70 -10.03 -30.65
N PRO A 459 -17.58 -10.79 -30.59
CA PRO A 459 -16.40 -10.52 -31.41
C PRO A 459 -16.76 -10.44 -32.90
N SER A 460 -16.44 -9.31 -33.54
CA SER A 460 -16.80 -9.01 -34.93
C SER A 460 -15.55 -8.73 -35.78
N VAL A 461 -15.60 -9.09 -37.05
CA VAL A 461 -14.56 -8.72 -38.03
C VAL A 461 -14.47 -7.21 -38.18
N HIS A 462 -15.59 -6.48 -38.04
CA HIS A 462 -15.64 -5.02 -38.15
C HIS A 462 -15.24 -4.27 -36.87
N GLY A 463 -14.96 -4.97 -35.77
CA GLY A 463 -14.73 -4.34 -34.46
C GLY A 463 -16.02 -3.96 -33.73
N ALA A 464 -15.87 -3.42 -32.52
CA ALA A 464 -16.94 -2.75 -31.77
C ALA A 464 -17.12 -1.29 -32.26
N PRO A 465 -18.25 -0.63 -31.96
CA PRO A 465 -18.37 0.82 -32.18
C PRO A 465 -17.26 1.59 -31.46
N ALA A 466 -16.69 2.60 -32.12
CA ALA A 466 -15.68 3.46 -31.49
C ALA A 466 -16.31 4.32 -30.39
N PRO A 467 -15.67 4.45 -29.20
CA PRO A 467 -16.17 5.30 -28.13
C PRO A 467 -16.05 6.78 -28.53
N THR A 468 -17.18 7.48 -28.54
CA THR A 468 -17.25 8.93 -28.84
C THR A 468 -17.12 9.81 -27.60
N ALA A 469 -17.32 9.24 -26.40
CA ALA A 469 -17.24 9.90 -25.12
C ALA A 469 -16.08 9.32 -24.27
N PRO A 470 -15.49 10.09 -23.35
CA PRO A 470 -14.49 9.59 -22.43
C PRO A 470 -15.13 8.68 -21.38
N LEU A 471 -14.40 7.68 -20.93
CA LEU A 471 -14.71 7.03 -19.65
C LEU A 471 -14.56 8.06 -18.53
N ASP A 472 -15.52 8.14 -17.61
CA ASP A 472 -15.45 9.10 -16.51
C ASP A 472 -15.07 8.39 -15.20
N ALA A 473 -13.90 8.73 -14.67
CA ALA A 473 -13.40 8.30 -13.37
C ALA A 473 -13.09 9.51 -12.46
N SER A 474 -13.50 10.72 -12.83
CA SER A 474 -13.19 11.95 -12.08
C SER A 474 -13.76 11.98 -10.67
N THR A 475 -14.88 11.27 -10.44
CA THR A 475 -15.56 11.13 -9.14
C THR A 475 -15.16 9.86 -8.36
N LEU A 476 -14.19 9.09 -8.87
CA LEU A 476 -13.64 7.91 -8.22
C LEU A 476 -12.32 8.26 -7.49
N PRO A 477 -11.94 7.51 -6.43
CA PRO A 477 -10.60 7.60 -5.85
C PRO A 477 -9.48 7.39 -6.88
N LEU A 478 -8.30 7.96 -6.61
CA LEU A 478 -7.08 7.80 -7.42
C LEU A 478 -6.79 6.34 -7.81
N ASP A 479 -7.13 5.42 -6.91
CA ASP A 479 -6.99 3.98 -7.04
C ASP A 479 -7.74 3.34 -8.23
N TYR A 480 -8.74 4.02 -8.79
CA TYR A 480 -9.46 3.58 -9.99
C TYR A 480 -8.85 4.08 -11.31
N ALA A 481 -7.92 5.03 -11.28
CA ALA A 481 -7.29 5.56 -12.50
C ALA A 481 -6.60 4.48 -13.37
N PRO A 482 -5.88 3.47 -12.82
CA PRO A 482 -5.25 2.43 -13.63
C PRO A 482 -6.27 1.55 -14.34
N LEU A 483 -7.43 1.31 -13.72
CA LEU A 483 -8.55 0.59 -14.31
C LEU A 483 -9.16 1.39 -15.47
N ALA A 484 -9.45 2.68 -15.27
CA ALA A 484 -10.01 3.55 -16.31
C ALA A 484 -9.09 3.65 -17.54
N LEU A 485 -7.77 3.80 -17.32
CA LEU A 485 -6.76 3.79 -18.38
C LEU A 485 -6.70 2.45 -19.12
N ALA A 486 -6.70 1.33 -18.39
CA ALA A 486 -6.68 0.00 -19.00
C ALA A 486 -7.96 -0.29 -19.80
N LEU A 487 -9.13 0.15 -19.31
CA LEU A 487 -10.41 0.03 -20.00
C LEU A 487 -10.46 0.88 -21.28
N ALA A 488 -9.96 2.12 -21.27
CA ALA A 488 -9.87 2.92 -22.51
C ALA A 488 -8.89 2.31 -23.52
N ALA A 489 -7.77 1.76 -23.06
CA ALA A 489 -6.89 0.98 -23.93
C ALA A 489 -7.61 -0.26 -24.52
N ALA A 490 -8.47 -0.92 -23.75
CA ALA A 490 -9.27 -2.05 -24.22
C ALA A 490 -10.34 -1.63 -25.25
N THR A 491 -11.07 -0.53 -25.03
CA THR A 491 -12.06 -0.03 -26.00
C THR A 491 -11.42 0.34 -27.33
N ALA A 492 -10.26 0.98 -27.33
CA ALA A 492 -9.49 1.28 -28.55
C ALA A 492 -9.16 0.00 -29.34
N ARG A 493 -8.70 -1.07 -28.66
CA ARG A 493 -8.41 -2.37 -29.29
C ARG A 493 -9.67 -3.08 -29.78
N ALA A 494 -10.76 -3.04 -29.02
CA ALA A 494 -12.04 -3.66 -29.38
C ALA A 494 -12.68 -3.00 -30.61
N ALA A 495 -12.61 -1.66 -30.69
CA ALA A 495 -13.07 -0.87 -31.84
C ALA A 495 -12.08 -0.84 -33.01
N LYS A 496 -10.86 -1.36 -32.83
CA LYS A 496 -9.77 -1.38 -33.84
C LYS A 496 -9.36 0.02 -34.32
N VAL A 497 -9.46 1.01 -33.44
CA VAL A 497 -9.08 2.41 -33.72
C VAL A 497 -7.71 2.75 -33.13
N GLU A 498 -7.04 3.73 -33.72
CA GLU A 498 -5.74 4.22 -33.26
C GLU A 498 -5.84 5.29 -32.16
N ALA A 499 -7.02 5.88 -31.93
CA ALA A 499 -7.24 6.87 -30.89
C ALA A 499 -8.63 6.72 -30.27
N VAL A 500 -8.73 6.97 -28.97
CA VAL A 500 -9.98 7.12 -28.22
C VAL A 500 -9.89 8.32 -27.28
N PRO A 501 -11.01 8.93 -26.87
CA PRO A 501 -11.04 9.89 -25.76
C PRO A 501 -10.29 9.35 -24.54
N ALA A 502 -9.31 10.11 -24.03
CA ALA A 502 -8.68 9.74 -22.77
C ALA A 502 -9.70 9.82 -21.62
N PRO A 503 -9.67 8.93 -20.62
CA PRO A 503 -10.61 9.01 -19.51
C PRO A 503 -10.45 10.30 -18.72
N ARG A 504 -11.55 10.81 -18.18
CA ARG A 504 -11.51 11.88 -17.18
C ARG A 504 -10.97 11.29 -15.88
N MET A 505 -9.86 11.83 -15.41
CA MET A 505 -9.16 11.33 -14.22
C MET A 505 -9.55 12.10 -12.96
N PRO A 506 -9.42 11.46 -11.78
CA PRO A 506 -9.48 12.17 -10.51
C PRO A 506 -8.28 13.12 -10.33
N GLU A 507 -8.50 14.20 -9.60
CA GLU A 507 -7.47 15.21 -9.30
C GLU A 507 -6.37 14.64 -8.38
N GLY A 508 -5.12 15.07 -8.60
CA GLY A 508 -3.98 14.69 -7.76
C GLY A 508 -3.17 13.47 -8.25
N LEU A 509 -3.47 12.92 -9.43
CA LEU A 509 -2.58 11.95 -10.09
C LEU A 509 -1.25 12.59 -10.51
N ASP A 510 -0.17 11.84 -10.29
CA ASP A 510 1.13 12.15 -10.90
C ASP A 510 1.11 11.85 -12.40
N ALA A 511 1.34 12.89 -13.22
CA ALA A 511 1.37 12.79 -14.68
C ALA A 511 2.46 11.81 -15.16
N VAL A 512 3.63 11.79 -14.51
CA VAL A 512 4.75 10.90 -14.91
C VAL A 512 4.36 9.43 -14.74
N THR A 513 3.68 9.09 -13.65
CA THR A 513 3.13 7.76 -13.41
C THR A 513 2.09 7.37 -14.47
N VAL A 514 1.16 8.28 -14.80
CA VAL A 514 0.13 8.06 -15.84
C VAL A 514 0.78 7.82 -17.21
N GLU A 515 1.71 8.68 -17.62
CA GLU A 515 2.46 8.56 -18.89
C GLU A 515 3.27 7.24 -18.94
N SER A 516 3.98 6.92 -17.86
CA SER A 516 4.76 5.68 -17.74
C SER A 516 3.87 4.44 -17.90
N PHE A 517 2.68 4.45 -17.31
CA PHE A 517 1.72 3.36 -17.39
C PHE A 517 1.12 3.19 -18.78
N VAL A 518 0.61 4.27 -19.42
CA VAL A 518 0.04 4.15 -20.77
C VAL A 518 1.10 3.71 -21.79
N ALA A 519 2.36 4.12 -21.61
CA ALA A 519 3.48 3.65 -22.41
C ALA A 519 3.68 2.12 -22.30
N GLN A 520 3.52 1.52 -21.11
CA GLN A 520 3.52 0.06 -20.97
C GLN A 520 2.41 -0.58 -21.83
N LEU A 521 1.20 -0.03 -21.77
CA LEU A 521 0.04 -0.50 -22.56
C LEU A 521 0.25 -0.35 -24.08
N GLY A 522 1.27 0.41 -24.52
CA GLY A 522 1.55 0.69 -25.92
C GLY A 522 0.75 1.87 -26.46
N PHE A 523 0.43 2.84 -25.60
CA PHE A 523 -0.29 4.07 -25.91
C PHE A 523 0.50 5.30 -25.43
N SER A 524 0.14 6.47 -25.92
CA SER A 524 0.53 7.77 -25.39
C SER A 524 -0.69 8.63 -25.14
N LEU A 525 -0.60 9.55 -24.19
CA LEU A 525 -1.55 10.66 -24.10
C LEU A 525 -1.06 11.74 -25.07
N ALA A 526 -1.88 12.04 -26.07
CA ALA A 526 -1.66 13.20 -26.92
C ALA A 526 -2.27 14.43 -26.23
N PRO A 527 -1.52 15.55 -26.16
CA PRO A 527 -2.09 16.82 -25.70
C PRO A 527 -3.24 17.26 -26.63
N ILE A 528 -4.01 18.23 -26.15
CA ILE A 528 -5.05 18.91 -26.92
C ILE A 528 -4.39 19.46 -28.19
N ALA A 529 -4.93 19.11 -29.36
CA ALA A 529 -4.38 19.60 -30.62
C ALA A 529 -4.67 21.10 -30.77
N GLU A 530 -3.63 21.92 -30.90
CA GLU A 530 -3.74 23.38 -31.03
C GLU A 530 -4.45 23.78 -32.35
N ASP A 531 -4.37 22.93 -33.39
CA ASP A 531 -4.91 23.18 -34.75
C ASP A 531 -6.31 22.57 -35.00
N ALA A 532 -7.13 22.37 -33.97
CA ALA A 532 -8.41 21.65 -34.06
C ALA A 532 -9.60 22.49 -34.58
N GLU A 533 -9.47 23.22 -35.69
CA GLU A 533 -10.55 24.03 -36.30
C GLU A 533 -11.76 23.24 -36.84
N SER A 534 -11.78 21.90 -36.77
CA SER A 534 -12.79 21.07 -37.47
C SER A 534 -13.35 19.86 -36.71
N THR A 535 -13.32 19.86 -35.37
CA THR A 535 -14.04 18.84 -34.56
C THR A 535 -14.81 19.47 -33.41
N GLN A 536 -15.98 18.89 -33.14
CA GLN A 536 -17.10 19.51 -32.40
C GLN A 536 -16.91 19.59 -30.87
N ASP A 537 -15.70 19.39 -30.36
CA ASP A 537 -15.35 19.49 -28.94
C ASP A 537 -13.84 19.85 -28.78
N PRO A 538 -13.45 21.14 -28.89
CA PRO A 538 -12.06 21.57 -28.76
C PRO A 538 -11.63 21.56 -27.28
N GLY A 539 -10.80 20.59 -26.89
CA GLY A 539 -10.24 20.52 -25.52
C GLY A 539 -10.02 19.13 -24.94
N GLN A 540 -10.41 18.05 -25.63
CA GLN A 540 -10.31 16.70 -25.09
C GLN A 540 -8.95 16.02 -25.37
N PRO A 541 -8.21 15.57 -24.33
CA PRO A 541 -7.01 14.75 -24.53
C PRO A 541 -7.34 13.37 -25.13
N MET A 542 -6.44 12.84 -25.94
CA MET A 542 -6.64 11.59 -26.68
C MET A 542 -5.65 10.51 -26.22
N LEU A 543 -6.14 9.31 -25.95
CA LEU A 543 -5.30 8.13 -25.75
C LEU A 543 -5.01 7.49 -27.12
N ARG A 544 -3.79 7.67 -27.63
CA ARG A 544 -3.38 7.22 -28.97
C ARG A 544 -2.52 5.96 -28.89
N ALA A 545 -2.79 4.98 -29.74
CA ALA A 545 -2.02 3.74 -29.83
C ALA A 545 -0.69 3.99 -30.53
N VAL A 546 0.42 3.80 -29.81
CA VAL A 546 1.79 3.86 -30.36
C VAL A 546 2.21 2.49 -30.91
N VAL A 547 1.55 1.42 -30.45
CA VAL A 547 1.74 0.04 -30.95
C VAL A 547 0.50 -0.39 -31.76
N PRO A 548 0.65 -0.88 -33.00
CA PRO A 548 -0.47 -1.31 -33.85
C PRO A 548 -1.38 -2.38 -33.22
N ALA A 549 -2.67 -2.34 -33.54
CA ALA A 549 -3.65 -3.33 -33.09
C ALA A 549 -3.30 -4.72 -33.64
N GLY A 550 -3.42 -5.76 -32.80
CA GLY A 550 -3.04 -7.13 -33.17
C GLY A 550 -1.53 -7.41 -33.19
N SER A 551 -0.67 -6.43 -32.87
CA SER A 551 0.76 -6.66 -32.72
C SER A 551 1.03 -7.74 -31.68
N ARG A 552 1.71 -8.81 -32.10
CA ARG A 552 2.21 -9.88 -31.22
C ARG A 552 3.60 -9.57 -30.65
N ALA A 553 4.20 -8.44 -31.03
CA ALA A 553 5.50 -8.04 -30.52
C ALA A 553 5.40 -7.79 -28.99
N PRO A 554 6.27 -8.42 -28.19
CA PRO A 554 6.32 -8.13 -26.76
C PRO A 554 6.60 -6.64 -26.52
N ALA A 555 6.10 -6.12 -25.40
CA ALA A 555 6.64 -4.89 -24.85
C ALA A 555 8.11 -5.14 -24.48
N ASN A 556 9.02 -4.59 -25.27
CA ASN A 556 10.45 -4.65 -24.98
C ASN A 556 10.77 -3.46 -24.06
N GLY A 557 10.97 -3.73 -22.78
CA GLY A 557 11.23 -2.73 -21.76
C GLY A 557 11.82 -3.33 -20.49
N ALA A 558 12.42 -2.50 -19.65
CA ALA A 558 12.82 -2.90 -18.31
C ALA A 558 11.57 -3.26 -17.47
N PRO A 559 11.68 -4.14 -16.46
CA PRO A 559 10.56 -4.47 -15.59
C PRO A 559 9.99 -3.23 -14.91
N TRP A 560 8.69 -3.03 -15.01
CA TRP A 560 8.02 -1.86 -14.47
C TRP A 560 7.84 -2.02 -12.95
N ALA A 561 8.16 -0.96 -12.20
CA ALA A 561 7.90 -0.88 -10.78
C ALA A 561 6.55 -0.17 -10.59
N SER A 562 5.53 -0.93 -10.23
CA SER A 562 4.19 -0.38 -9.98
C SER A 562 4.18 0.48 -8.71
N PRO A 563 3.64 1.71 -8.71
CA PRO A 563 3.62 2.55 -7.52
C PRO A 563 2.76 2.00 -6.38
N THR A 564 1.62 1.38 -6.72
CA THR A 564 0.69 0.75 -5.77
C THR A 564 0.10 -0.53 -6.38
N VAL A 565 -0.57 -1.33 -5.54
CA VAL A 565 -1.35 -2.51 -5.95
C VAL A 565 -2.37 -2.21 -7.06
N HIS A 566 -2.98 -1.03 -7.06
CA HIS A 566 -3.94 -0.60 -8.08
C HIS A 566 -3.30 -0.52 -9.47
N TRP A 567 -2.07 0.01 -9.55
CA TRP A 567 -1.30 0.03 -10.79
C TRP A 567 -0.86 -1.37 -11.24
N THR A 568 -0.60 -2.29 -10.29
CA THR A 568 -0.35 -3.71 -10.61
C THR A 568 -1.57 -4.36 -11.26
N PHE A 569 -2.77 -4.16 -10.72
CA PHE A 569 -4.01 -4.65 -11.31
C PHE A 569 -4.24 -4.06 -12.71
N GLY A 570 -4.02 -2.77 -12.89
CA GLY A 570 -4.08 -2.11 -14.20
C GLY A 570 -3.10 -2.71 -15.21
N LEU A 571 -1.87 -3.03 -14.80
CA LEU A 571 -0.87 -3.62 -15.71
C LEU A 571 -1.18 -5.09 -16.03
N ALA A 572 -1.74 -5.83 -15.06
CA ALA A 572 -2.24 -7.19 -15.28
C ALA A 572 -3.38 -7.22 -16.31
N LEU A 573 -4.30 -6.25 -16.25
CA LEU A 573 -5.29 -6.04 -17.32
C LEU A 573 -4.61 -5.68 -18.65
N GLY A 574 -3.62 -4.79 -18.64
CA GLY A 574 -2.79 -4.46 -19.80
C GLY A 574 -2.13 -5.65 -20.50
N ALA A 575 -1.70 -6.65 -19.73
CA ALA A 575 -1.08 -7.87 -20.28
C ALA A 575 -2.10 -8.81 -20.95
N LEU A 576 -3.40 -8.63 -20.72
CA LEU A 576 -4.45 -9.25 -21.53
C LEU A 576 -4.54 -8.60 -22.92
N LEU A 577 -4.15 -7.32 -23.11
CA LEU A 577 -4.07 -6.68 -24.42
C LEU A 577 -2.83 -7.11 -25.22
N ARG A 578 -1.64 -7.16 -24.58
CA ARG A 578 -0.36 -7.37 -25.29
C ARG A 578 0.68 -8.17 -24.48
N PRO A 579 1.60 -8.90 -25.13
CA PRO A 579 2.62 -9.70 -24.44
C PRO A 579 3.82 -8.87 -23.96
N GLY A 580 4.64 -9.47 -23.11
CA GLY A 580 5.95 -8.93 -22.70
C GLY A 580 5.90 -7.88 -21.60
N LEU A 581 4.79 -7.71 -20.89
CA LEU A 581 4.78 -6.84 -19.70
C LEU A 581 5.42 -7.59 -18.52
N HIS A 582 6.28 -6.89 -17.78
CA HIS A 582 7.07 -7.45 -16.69
C HIS A 582 6.99 -6.53 -15.47
N LEU A 583 6.84 -7.10 -14.28
CA LEU A 583 6.88 -6.37 -13.00
C LEU A 583 8.18 -6.60 -12.23
N SER A 584 8.70 -5.56 -11.58
CA SER A 584 9.78 -5.69 -10.59
C SER A 584 9.27 -6.04 -9.19
N ASN A 585 8.02 -5.67 -8.88
CA ASN A 585 7.44 -5.72 -7.53
C ASN A 585 6.07 -6.44 -7.45
N PRO A 586 5.93 -7.67 -8.00
CA PRO A 586 4.64 -8.39 -8.04
C PRO A 586 4.04 -8.69 -6.65
N GLY A 587 4.84 -8.60 -5.59
CA GLY A 587 4.40 -8.88 -4.22
C GLY A 587 3.39 -7.86 -3.68
N ASN A 588 3.32 -6.63 -4.21
CA ASN A 588 2.41 -5.62 -3.66
C ASN A 588 0.92 -5.99 -3.76
N VAL A 589 0.54 -6.97 -4.59
CA VAL A 589 -0.85 -7.46 -4.63
C VAL A 589 -1.31 -8.07 -3.31
N THR A 590 -0.40 -8.51 -2.42
CA THR A 590 -0.75 -9.05 -1.11
C THR A 590 -1.38 -8.01 -0.18
N GLU A 591 -1.16 -6.73 -0.45
CA GLU A 591 -1.74 -5.63 0.32
C GLU A 591 -3.28 -5.71 0.33
N LEU A 592 -3.88 -6.05 -0.82
CA LEU A 592 -5.32 -6.22 -0.98
C LEU A 592 -5.72 -7.67 -1.21
N MET A 593 -5.17 -8.33 -2.24
CA MET A 593 -5.61 -9.65 -2.69
C MET A 593 -4.43 -10.61 -2.87
N PRO A 594 -3.94 -11.28 -1.79
CA PRO A 594 -2.85 -12.25 -1.87
C PRO A 594 -3.07 -13.35 -2.92
N GLY A 595 -4.31 -13.82 -3.07
CA GLY A 595 -4.71 -14.83 -4.06
C GLY A 595 -4.77 -14.34 -5.52
N PHE A 596 -4.48 -13.06 -5.81
CA PHE A 596 -4.66 -12.48 -7.14
C PHE A 596 -3.87 -13.22 -8.23
N TRP A 597 -2.58 -13.51 -8.01
CA TRP A 597 -1.78 -14.22 -9.01
C TRP A 597 -2.23 -15.67 -9.22
N ALA A 598 -2.82 -16.33 -8.22
CA ALA A 598 -3.38 -17.67 -8.37
C ALA A 598 -4.66 -17.66 -9.22
N LEU A 599 -5.52 -16.64 -9.05
CA LEU A 599 -6.68 -16.39 -9.92
C LEU A 599 -6.23 -16.06 -11.34
N TYR A 600 -5.30 -15.11 -11.48
CA TYR A 600 -4.87 -14.54 -12.76
C TYR A 600 -4.12 -15.57 -13.63
N ASN A 601 -3.26 -16.39 -13.04
CA ASN A 601 -2.57 -17.48 -13.74
C ASN A 601 -3.48 -18.68 -14.00
N GLY A 602 -4.62 -18.78 -13.30
CA GLY A 602 -5.67 -19.80 -13.53
C GLY A 602 -6.65 -19.47 -14.65
N LEU A 603 -6.52 -18.33 -15.33
CA LEU A 603 -7.36 -17.97 -16.48
C LEU A 603 -7.25 -19.00 -17.62
N PRO A 604 -8.29 -19.22 -18.43
CA PRO A 604 -9.57 -18.50 -18.46
C PRO A 604 -10.57 -18.92 -17.38
N SER A 605 -10.36 -20.05 -16.71
CA SER A 605 -11.34 -20.67 -15.79
C SER A 605 -10.69 -21.00 -14.44
N PRO A 606 -10.41 -19.99 -13.58
CA PRO A 606 -9.65 -20.19 -12.36
C PRO A 606 -10.39 -21.07 -11.35
N GLU A 607 -9.77 -22.19 -10.97
CA GLU A 607 -10.37 -23.15 -10.05
C GLU A 607 -10.32 -22.71 -8.57
N ASN A 608 -9.37 -21.84 -8.23
CA ASN A 608 -8.86 -21.59 -6.88
C ASN A 608 -9.50 -20.44 -6.09
N ALA A 609 -10.66 -19.92 -6.52
CA ALA A 609 -11.44 -19.06 -5.63
C ALA A 609 -11.97 -19.86 -4.44
N PRO A 610 -12.16 -19.26 -3.25
CA PRO A 610 -12.55 -19.97 -2.04
C PRO A 610 -13.91 -20.65 -2.23
N ARG A 611 -13.89 -21.92 -2.62
CA ARG A 611 -15.08 -22.76 -2.66
C ARG A 611 -15.53 -22.95 -1.22
N LYS A 612 -16.85 -22.82 -0.99
CA LYS A 612 -17.51 -23.18 0.27
C LYS A 612 -16.85 -24.45 0.82
N PRO A 613 -16.39 -24.49 2.08
CA PRO A 613 -15.85 -25.71 2.65
C PRO A 613 -16.81 -26.85 2.35
N GLN A 614 -16.31 -27.94 1.76
CA GLN A 614 -17.13 -29.14 1.68
C GLN A 614 -17.53 -29.45 3.12
N GLU A 615 -18.84 -29.50 3.39
CA GLU A 615 -19.32 -30.20 4.56
C GLU A 615 -18.64 -31.55 4.53
N GLN A 616 -17.78 -31.81 5.51
CA GLN A 616 -17.22 -33.14 5.69
C GLN A 616 -18.43 -34.03 5.96
N LYS A 617 -18.88 -34.73 4.91
CA LYS A 617 -19.72 -35.91 5.10
C LYS A 617 -18.96 -36.77 6.09
N ASN A 618 -19.57 -37.00 7.25
CA ASN A 618 -19.04 -37.91 8.26
C ASN A 618 -19.08 -39.33 7.68
N GLU A 619 -18.10 -39.64 6.83
CA GLU A 619 -17.89 -40.97 6.29
C GLU A 619 -17.34 -41.88 7.38
N GLY A 620 -18.27 -42.55 8.05
CA GLY A 620 -17.98 -43.66 8.93
C GLY A 620 -17.50 -43.23 10.31
N ALA A 621 -18.46 -43.04 11.22
CA ALA A 621 -18.27 -43.44 12.60
C ALA A 621 -17.88 -44.94 12.62
N LYS A 622 -16.58 -45.25 12.58
CA LYS A 622 -16.08 -46.61 12.74
C LYS A 622 -16.50 -47.10 14.14
N PRO A 623 -17.29 -48.18 14.26
CA PRO A 623 -17.74 -48.65 15.56
C PRO A 623 -16.53 -49.06 16.40
N ALA A 624 -16.50 -48.60 17.65
CA ALA A 624 -15.41 -48.92 18.57
C ALA A 624 -15.29 -50.44 18.76
N ARG A 625 -14.08 -50.99 18.56
CA ARG A 625 -13.80 -52.40 18.85
C ARG A 625 -14.06 -52.67 20.33
N ARG A 626 -15.17 -53.37 20.64
CA ARG A 626 -15.34 -54.02 21.94
C ARG A 626 -14.19 -55.00 22.15
N ARG A 627 -13.39 -54.79 23.21
CA ARG A 627 -12.51 -55.84 23.73
C ARG A 627 -13.39 -56.91 24.35
N ILE A 628 -13.34 -58.12 23.79
CA ILE A 628 -13.82 -59.32 24.49
C ILE A 628 -12.67 -59.76 25.39
N ILE A 629 -12.93 -59.82 26.69
CA ILE A 629 -12.09 -60.53 27.64
C ILE A 629 -12.66 -61.95 27.68
N ALA A 630 -11.80 -62.95 27.44
CA ALA A 630 -12.09 -64.34 27.75
C ALA A 630 -11.40 -64.67 29.08
N GLU A 631 -12.04 -65.56 29.85
CA GLU A 631 -11.51 -66.15 31.08
C GLU A 631 -10.35 -67.13 30.80
#